data_AF-A0A9R0ZVI7-F1
#
_entry.id   AF-A0A9R0ZVI7-F1
#
_cell.length_a   1.000
_cell.length_b   1.000
_cell.length_c   1.000
_cell.angle_alpha   90.00
_cell.angle_beta   90.00
_cell.angle_gamma   90.00
#
_symmetry.space_group_name_H-M   'P 1'
#
loop_
_entity.id
_entity.type
_entity.pdbx_description
1 polymer ?
#
loop_
_entity_poly.entity_id
_entity_poly.type
_entity_poly.pdbx_seq_one_letter_code
_entity_poly.pdbx_strand_id
1 'polypeptide(L)'
;MDEKLKLTEYHLDNKNLEVKKINDEKKAAMAAQFAAEATLRRVHAAQKDDDMPPIEAILAPLEAELKLSRQEIAKLQEDNRALDRLTKQKEAALLEAERTVQIAMAKAAMVDDLQNKNQDLMKQIEICHEENKILDKLHRQKVAEVEKLSQTVRELEESVLAGGAAANAVRDYQRKVQEMNDERKTLDRELARAKVTANRVAVVVANEWKDSNDKVMPVKQWLEERRFMQGEMQQLRDKLAVAERTARSEAQLKEKYQLRLKVLEDGLRGPPSGSSRPPTEGKSFSNGPSRRLSLGGADNMSKVSPNGLLTRRSPSFHSRSSLSSSSSLILKHAKGTSKSFDGGTRSLDRGKVHGNGSHLLNKSTDAVKDREANDGWKGTVDEGTTESPNSNADQRSNETTNSNSIEMVSGFLYNMLQKEVVSLRKACHEKDQSLKDKDDAIEMLAKKVDTLTKAMEVEAKKMRREVAAMEKEVAAMRVDKDQEIKARRLGNSKGSGSSQLLPGRVTELHLQQKLRIVLPLSNFDTGESPQD
;
A
#
# COMPACT_ATOMS: atom_id res chain seq x y z
N MET A 1 63.15 163.33 82.44
CA MET A 1 62.74 161.97 82.89
C MET A 1 61.23 161.77 82.73
N ASP A 2 60.45 162.77 83.11
CA ASP A 2 59.00 162.72 83.36
C ASP A 2 58.14 162.20 82.19
N GLU A 3 58.52 162.47 80.94
CA GLU A 3 57.82 161.93 79.76
C GLU A 3 57.83 160.40 79.72
N LYS A 4 58.92 159.76 80.16
CA LYS A 4 58.95 158.29 80.28
C LYS A 4 58.03 157.77 81.38
N LEU A 5 57.92 158.50 82.50
CA LEU A 5 57.03 158.14 83.60
C LEU A 5 55.57 158.16 83.16
N LYS A 6 55.12 159.25 82.51
CA LYS A 6 53.75 159.35 81.97
C LYS A 6 53.44 158.27 80.94
N LEU A 7 54.41 157.91 80.09
CA LEU A 7 54.25 156.82 79.13
C LEU A 7 54.10 155.45 79.83
N THR A 8 54.87 155.19 80.89
CA THR A 8 54.74 153.95 81.68
C THR A 8 53.47 153.89 82.52
N GLU A 9 52.97 155.03 82.99
CA GLU A 9 51.71 155.16 83.75
C GLU A 9 50.50 154.88 82.85
N TYR A 10 50.41 155.53 81.68
CA TYR A 10 49.41 155.24 80.65
C TYR A 10 49.43 153.77 80.21
N HIS A 11 50.62 153.20 80.04
CA HIS A 11 50.78 151.78 79.68
C HIS A 11 50.40 150.81 80.83
N LEU A 12 50.51 151.23 82.10
CA LEU A 12 50.00 150.47 83.24
C LEU A 12 48.47 150.52 83.31
N ASP A 13 47.86 151.69 83.15
CA ASP A 13 46.40 151.82 83.15
C ASP A 13 45.74 151.08 81.98
N ASN A 14 46.33 151.16 80.77
CA ASN A 14 45.86 150.39 79.63
C ASN A 14 45.93 148.88 79.89
N LYS A 15 46.99 148.40 80.57
CA LYS A 15 47.08 146.99 81.00
C LYS A 15 46.10 146.63 82.12
N ASN A 16 45.81 147.53 83.05
CA ASN A 16 44.78 147.31 84.08
C ASN A 16 43.38 147.19 83.46
N LEU A 17 43.07 148.03 82.46
CA LEU A 17 41.85 147.95 81.66
C LEU A 17 41.77 146.63 80.86
N GLU A 18 42.87 146.21 80.23
CA GLU A 18 42.95 144.95 79.49
C GLU A 18 42.79 143.73 80.42
N VAL A 19 43.46 143.69 81.57
CA VAL A 19 43.32 142.64 82.59
C VAL A 19 41.88 142.58 83.13
N LYS A 20 41.23 143.73 83.35
CA LYS A 20 39.81 143.78 83.76
C LYS A 20 38.90 143.20 82.67
N LYS A 21 39.11 143.59 81.41
CA LYS A 21 38.36 143.08 80.24
C LYS A 21 38.50 141.56 80.12
N ILE A 22 39.72 141.03 80.18
CA ILE A 22 40.00 139.58 80.15
C ILE A 22 39.34 138.84 81.32
N ASN A 23 39.31 139.42 82.52
CA ASN A 23 38.65 138.83 83.69
C ASN A 23 37.12 138.75 83.52
N ASP A 24 36.49 139.79 82.97
CA ASP A 24 35.04 139.81 82.74
C ASP A 24 34.64 138.94 81.53
N GLU A 25 35.48 138.88 80.48
CA GLU A 25 35.37 137.89 79.39
C GLU A 25 35.49 136.45 79.91
N LYS A 26 36.43 136.17 80.82
CA LYS A 26 36.57 134.85 81.45
C LYS A 26 35.33 134.45 82.24
N LYS A 27 34.70 135.39 82.97
CA LYS A 27 33.42 135.14 83.66
C LYS A 27 32.29 134.83 82.67
N ALA A 28 32.19 135.60 81.59
CA ALA A 28 31.20 135.37 80.54
C ALA A 28 31.40 134.00 79.86
N ALA A 29 32.65 133.60 79.58
CA ALA A 29 32.98 132.29 79.01
C ALA A 29 32.59 131.13 79.95
N MET A 30 32.87 131.23 81.25
CA MET A 30 32.44 130.22 82.24
C MET A 30 30.91 130.16 82.36
N ALA A 31 30.22 131.31 82.35
CA ALA A 31 28.75 131.34 82.35
C ALA A 31 28.15 130.69 81.09
N ALA A 32 28.73 130.94 79.92
CA ALA A 32 28.34 130.31 78.67
C ALA A 32 28.60 128.79 78.67
N GLN A 33 29.73 128.34 79.27
CA GLN A 33 30.04 126.92 79.45
C GLN A 33 28.98 126.22 80.32
N PHE A 34 28.62 126.79 81.48
CA PHE A 34 27.55 126.24 82.32
C PHE A 34 26.18 126.25 81.62
N ALA A 35 25.86 127.27 80.84
CA ALA A 35 24.62 127.32 80.05
C ALA A 35 24.57 126.24 78.95
N ALA A 36 25.68 126.01 78.25
CA ALA A 36 25.80 124.93 77.26
C ALA A 36 25.68 123.55 77.92
N GLU A 37 26.36 123.33 79.04
CA GLU A 37 26.30 122.07 79.80
C GLU A 37 24.90 121.79 80.37
N ALA A 38 24.21 122.81 80.89
CA ALA A 38 22.81 122.75 81.31
C ALA A 38 21.82 122.57 80.14
N THR A 39 22.26 122.79 78.90
CA THR A 39 21.47 122.53 77.69
C THR A 39 21.69 121.08 77.23
N LEU A 40 22.94 120.60 77.21
CA LEU A 40 23.27 119.18 77.01
C LEU A 40 22.55 118.25 78.00
N ARG A 41 22.55 118.59 79.30
CA ARG A 41 21.79 117.82 80.31
C ARG A 41 20.28 117.81 80.05
N ARG A 42 19.71 118.88 79.50
CA ARG A 42 18.29 118.93 79.11
C ARG A 42 17.99 118.13 77.86
N VAL A 43 18.87 118.14 76.85
CA VAL A 43 18.73 117.26 75.67
C VAL A 43 18.82 115.79 76.08
N HIS A 44 19.79 115.40 76.91
CA HIS A 44 19.89 114.02 77.41
C HIS A 44 18.71 113.63 78.32
N ALA A 45 18.12 114.56 79.08
CA ALA A 45 16.90 114.28 79.84
C ALA A 45 15.68 114.11 78.91
N ALA A 46 15.56 114.91 77.86
CA ALA A 46 14.53 114.80 76.83
C ALA A 46 14.77 113.65 75.81
N GLN A 47 15.87 112.91 75.96
CA GLN A 47 16.13 111.64 75.26
C GLN A 47 15.88 110.42 76.17
N LYS A 48 15.46 110.63 77.42
CA LYS A 48 14.94 109.58 78.31
C LYS A 48 13.42 109.48 78.19
N ASP A 49 12.94 109.21 76.99
CA ASP A 49 11.59 108.69 76.81
C ASP A 49 11.61 107.22 77.24
N ASP A 50 11.09 106.92 78.44
CA ASP A 50 11.08 105.57 79.03
C ASP A 50 10.21 104.55 78.25
N ASP A 51 9.53 104.99 77.18
CA ASP A 51 8.73 104.16 76.27
C ASP A 51 9.55 103.37 75.23
N MET A 52 10.84 103.71 75.01
CA MET A 52 11.68 102.97 74.06
C MET A 52 12.45 101.83 74.77
N PRO A 53 12.14 100.55 74.49
CA PRO A 53 12.77 99.43 75.18
C PRO A 53 14.27 99.31 74.84
N PRO A 54 15.08 98.64 75.70
CA PRO A 54 16.50 98.42 75.46
C PRO A 54 16.76 97.79 74.09
N ILE A 55 17.86 98.18 73.45
CA ILE A 55 18.20 97.75 72.08
C ILE A 55 18.30 96.22 72.01
N GLU A 56 18.83 95.57 73.05
CA GLU A 56 18.88 94.12 73.21
C GLU A 56 17.50 93.46 73.16
N ALA A 57 16.45 94.11 73.66
CA ALA A 57 15.07 93.59 73.63
C ALA A 57 14.43 93.68 72.24
N ILE A 58 14.91 94.60 71.38
CA ILE A 58 14.53 94.71 69.97
C ILE A 58 15.37 93.76 69.10
N LEU A 59 16.65 93.60 69.42
CA LEU A 59 17.56 92.71 68.68
C LEU A 59 17.33 91.22 68.96
N ALA A 60 17.10 90.81 70.21
CA ALA A 60 17.00 89.39 70.57
C ALA A 60 15.92 88.60 69.79
N PRO A 61 14.72 89.14 69.50
CA PRO A 61 13.76 88.50 68.59
C PRO A 61 14.31 88.33 67.17
N LEU A 62 14.94 89.38 66.61
CA LEU A 62 15.51 89.35 65.25
C LEU A 62 16.71 88.38 65.15
N GLU A 63 17.54 88.30 66.20
CA GLU A 63 18.61 87.31 66.29
C GLU A 63 18.07 85.88 66.39
N ALA A 64 16.96 85.67 67.11
CA ALA A 64 16.28 84.38 67.20
C ALA A 64 15.65 83.98 65.85
N GLU A 65 14.96 84.88 65.15
CA GLU A 65 14.43 84.66 63.80
C GLU A 65 15.53 84.36 62.78
N LEU A 66 16.63 85.12 62.82
CA LEU A 66 17.80 84.90 61.95
C LEU A 66 18.48 83.55 62.25
N LYS A 67 18.50 83.12 63.52
CA LYS A 67 18.98 81.80 63.93
C LYS A 67 18.05 80.68 63.46
N LEU A 68 16.74 80.86 63.54
CA LEU A 68 15.75 79.91 63.00
C LEU A 68 15.85 79.80 61.47
N SER A 69 15.96 80.93 60.77
CA SER A 69 16.15 80.97 59.31
C SER A 69 17.46 80.27 58.90
N ARG A 70 18.54 80.41 59.66
CA ARG A 70 19.79 79.65 59.45
C ARG A 70 19.61 78.14 59.66
N GLN A 71 18.81 77.72 60.63
CA GLN A 71 18.48 76.30 60.86
C GLN A 71 17.59 75.74 59.75
N GLU A 72 16.61 76.52 59.28
CA GLU A 72 15.76 76.16 58.15
C GLU A 72 16.58 76.03 56.85
N ILE A 73 17.47 76.98 56.55
CA ILE A 73 18.40 76.88 55.41
C ILE A 73 19.28 75.63 55.53
N ALA A 74 19.81 75.31 56.71
CA ALA A 74 20.60 74.10 56.93
C ALA A 74 19.80 72.82 56.67
N LYS A 75 18.53 72.77 57.13
CA LYS A 75 17.61 71.67 56.85
C LYS A 75 17.29 71.55 55.36
N LEU A 76 16.94 72.65 54.70
CA LEU A 76 16.65 72.68 53.25
C LEU A 76 17.86 72.27 52.41
N GLN A 77 19.10 72.53 52.87
CA GLN A 77 20.30 71.99 52.24
C GLN A 77 20.45 70.47 52.43
N GLU A 78 20.06 69.93 53.58
CA GLU A 78 20.06 68.48 53.82
C GLU A 78 18.95 67.77 53.02
N ASP A 79 17.75 68.33 52.98
CA ASP A 79 16.62 67.86 52.18
C ASP A 79 16.97 67.85 50.67
N ASN A 80 17.62 68.90 50.14
CA ASN A 80 18.15 68.90 48.77
C ASN A 80 19.17 67.78 48.54
N ARG A 81 20.14 67.59 49.45
CA ARG A 81 21.11 66.48 49.36
C ARG A 81 20.42 65.10 49.47
N ALA A 82 19.27 65.00 50.13
CA ALA A 82 18.46 63.77 50.18
C ALA A 82 17.75 63.52 48.84
N LEU A 83 17.17 64.57 48.24
CA LEU A 83 16.58 64.52 46.89
C LEU A 83 17.61 64.16 45.81
N ASP A 84 18.82 64.70 45.86
CA ASP A 84 19.92 64.35 44.95
C ASP A 84 20.27 62.86 45.00
N ARG A 85 20.35 62.30 46.22
CA ARG A 85 20.63 60.86 46.43
C ARG A 85 19.48 60.00 45.92
N LEU A 86 18.24 60.39 46.21
CA LEU A 86 17.03 59.68 45.76
C LEU A 86 16.87 59.71 44.23
N THR A 87 17.23 60.82 43.59
CA THR A 87 17.22 60.96 42.13
C THR A 87 18.22 60.00 41.50
N LYS A 88 19.48 60.02 41.96
CA LYS A 88 20.54 59.09 41.50
C LYS A 88 20.20 57.62 41.76
N GLN A 89 19.53 57.31 42.87
CA GLN A 89 19.05 55.96 43.16
C GLN A 89 17.95 55.53 42.17
N LYS A 90 17.02 56.42 41.82
CA LYS A 90 15.96 56.16 40.83
C LYS A 90 16.52 56.01 39.42
N GLU A 91 17.49 56.84 39.03
CA GLU A 91 18.21 56.72 37.75
C GLU A 91 18.92 55.36 37.63
N ALA A 92 19.64 54.93 38.68
CA ALA A 92 20.29 53.63 38.71
C ALA A 92 19.29 52.47 38.59
N ALA A 93 18.18 52.51 39.34
CA ALA A 93 17.13 51.50 39.28
C ALA A 93 16.41 51.46 37.91
N LEU A 94 16.23 52.62 37.25
CA LEU A 94 15.64 52.70 35.92
C LEU A 94 16.57 52.07 34.88
N LEU A 95 17.88 52.31 34.94
CA LEU A 95 18.88 51.66 34.09
C LEU A 95 19.00 50.14 34.35
N GLU A 96 18.71 49.66 35.55
CA GLU A 96 18.64 48.22 35.85
C GLU A 96 17.36 47.57 35.30
N ALA A 97 16.22 48.25 35.44
CA ALA A 97 14.96 47.83 34.83
C ALA A 97 15.05 47.81 33.29
N GLU A 98 15.70 48.80 32.67
CA GLU A 98 15.89 48.85 31.22
C GLU A 98 16.71 47.66 30.71
N ARG A 99 17.86 47.35 31.34
CA ARG A 99 18.64 46.13 31.02
C ARG A 99 17.82 44.86 31.18
N THR A 100 16.97 44.79 32.21
CA THR A 100 16.08 43.65 32.44
C THR A 100 15.06 43.49 31.32
N VAL A 101 14.48 44.60 30.83
CA VAL A 101 13.58 44.61 29.67
C VAL A 101 14.30 44.22 28.39
N GLN A 102 15.50 44.75 28.12
CA GLN A 102 16.31 44.39 26.94
C GLN A 102 16.64 42.88 26.92
N ILE A 103 17.01 42.31 28.08
CA ILE A 103 17.24 40.86 28.23
C ILE A 103 15.94 40.04 28.03
N ALA A 104 14.80 40.54 28.50
CA ALA A 104 13.50 39.90 28.28
C ALA A 104 13.08 39.92 26.80
N MET A 105 13.30 41.03 26.09
CA MET A 105 13.03 41.17 24.66
C MET A 105 13.90 40.21 23.83
N ALA A 106 15.20 40.10 24.14
CA ALA A 106 16.09 39.15 23.46
C ALA A 106 15.66 37.68 23.67
N LYS A 107 15.17 37.34 24.87
CA LYS A 107 14.59 36.02 25.16
C LYS A 107 13.27 35.77 24.44
N ALA A 108 12.42 36.79 24.30
CA ALA A 108 11.16 36.68 23.55
C ALA A 108 11.43 36.38 22.07
N ALA A 109 12.30 37.14 21.41
CA ALA A 109 12.68 36.91 20.01
C ALA A 109 13.24 35.48 19.79
N MET A 110 14.09 35.00 20.69
CA MET A 110 14.60 33.62 20.63
C MET A 110 13.49 32.56 20.80
N VAL A 111 12.47 32.84 21.60
CA VAL A 111 11.29 31.96 21.74
C VAL A 111 10.44 31.98 20.47
N ASP A 112 10.28 33.12 19.82
CA ASP A 112 9.54 33.24 18.56
C ASP A 112 10.25 32.50 17.41
N ASP A 113 11.58 32.63 17.30
CA ASP A 113 12.41 31.85 16.35
C ASP A 113 12.26 30.33 16.58
N LEU A 114 12.25 29.89 17.84
CA LEU A 114 12.04 28.48 18.19
C LEU A 114 10.61 28.02 17.90
N GLN A 115 9.59 28.87 18.07
CA GLN A 115 8.22 28.57 17.68
C GLN A 115 8.09 28.41 16.15
N ASN A 116 8.67 29.33 15.37
CA ASN A 116 8.71 29.25 13.91
C ASN A 116 9.38 27.94 13.46
N LYS A 117 10.56 27.63 14.02
CA LYS A 117 11.29 26.39 13.72
C LYS A 117 10.49 25.12 14.10
N ASN A 118 9.76 25.14 15.22
CA ASN A 118 8.88 24.04 15.60
C ASN A 118 7.69 23.87 14.64
N GLN A 119 7.11 24.97 14.13
CA GLN A 119 6.06 24.91 13.10
C GLN A 119 6.58 24.27 11.80
N ASP A 120 7.78 24.62 11.36
CA ASP A 120 8.37 24.04 10.15
C ASP A 120 8.78 22.57 10.33
N LEU A 121 9.25 22.18 11.52
CA LEU A 121 9.47 20.78 11.86
C LEU A 121 8.17 19.96 11.89
N MET A 122 7.06 20.52 12.38
CA MET A 122 5.75 19.85 12.29
C MET A 122 5.31 19.64 10.84
N LYS A 123 5.45 20.65 9.96
CA LYS A 123 5.18 20.52 8.51
C LYS A 123 6.04 19.42 7.86
N GLN A 124 7.32 19.33 8.22
CA GLN A 124 8.22 18.27 7.72
C GLN A 124 7.79 16.87 8.20
N ILE A 125 7.31 16.73 9.44
CA ILE A 125 6.76 15.47 9.97
C ILE A 125 5.48 15.08 9.24
N GLU A 126 4.58 16.04 8.96
CA GLU A 126 3.36 15.81 8.18
C GLU A 126 3.65 15.37 6.73
N ILE A 127 4.59 16.03 6.07
CA ILE A 127 5.05 15.66 4.71
C ILE A 127 5.62 14.23 4.73
N CYS A 128 6.57 13.95 5.61
CA CYS A 128 7.18 12.63 5.76
C CYS A 128 6.13 11.54 6.07
N HIS A 129 5.09 11.86 6.84
CA HIS A 129 4.01 10.92 7.12
C HIS A 129 3.18 10.59 5.86
N GLU A 130 2.80 11.58 5.04
CA GLU A 130 2.07 11.31 3.79
C GLU A 130 2.97 10.64 2.74
N GLU A 131 4.26 10.98 2.67
CA GLU A 131 5.25 10.30 1.81
C GLU A 131 5.33 8.80 2.14
N ASN A 132 5.49 8.44 3.42
CA ASN A 132 5.45 7.04 3.86
C ASN A 132 4.11 6.37 3.50
N LYS A 133 2.98 7.07 3.68
CA LYS A 133 1.63 6.60 3.32
C LYS A 133 1.41 6.50 1.80
N ILE A 134 2.19 7.16 0.97
CA ILE A 134 2.23 6.99 -0.50
C ILE A 134 3.12 5.78 -0.86
N LEU A 135 4.30 5.66 -0.24
CA LEU A 135 5.21 4.53 -0.42
C LEU A 135 4.54 3.19 -0.04
N ASP A 136 3.77 3.17 1.05
CA ASP A 136 2.98 2.02 1.50
C ASP A 136 1.95 1.57 0.45
N LYS A 137 1.23 2.52 -0.16
CA LYS A 137 0.25 2.24 -1.24
C LYS A 137 0.97 1.68 -2.47
N LEU A 138 2.08 2.30 -2.87
CA LEU A 138 2.89 1.89 -4.02
C LEU A 138 3.50 0.49 -3.82
N HIS A 139 3.98 0.19 -2.61
CA HIS A 139 4.53 -1.13 -2.28
C HIS A 139 3.43 -2.20 -2.34
N ARG A 140 2.26 -1.96 -1.74
CA ARG A 140 1.12 -2.90 -1.83
C ARG A 140 0.65 -3.12 -3.27
N GLN A 141 0.64 -2.09 -4.11
CA GLN A 141 0.34 -2.22 -5.54
C GLN A 141 1.38 -3.09 -6.27
N LYS A 142 2.68 -2.88 -6.04
CA LYS A 142 3.75 -3.69 -6.63
C LYS A 142 3.72 -5.14 -6.15
N VAL A 143 3.40 -5.40 -4.89
CA VAL A 143 3.21 -6.76 -4.37
C VAL A 143 2.04 -7.45 -5.09
N ALA A 144 0.88 -6.81 -5.21
CA ALA A 144 -0.26 -7.38 -5.94
C ALA A 144 0.02 -7.61 -7.44
N GLU A 145 0.85 -6.78 -8.07
CA GLU A 145 1.31 -6.99 -9.44
C GLU A 145 2.25 -8.19 -9.55
N VAL A 146 3.20 -8.34 -8.61
CA VAL A 146 4.09 -9.51 -8.53
C VAL A 146 3.32 -10.80 -8.24
N GLU A 147 2.30 -10.77 -7.37
CA GLU A 147 1.39 -11.89 -7.11
C GLU A 147 0.64 -12.30 -8.39
N LYS A 148 0.11 -11.33 -9.14
CA LYS A 148 -0.56 -11.58 -10.43
C LYS A 148 0.39 -12.18 -11.47
N LEU A 149 1.61 -11.64 -11.59
CA LEU A 149 2.62 -12.20 -12.51
C LEU A 149 2.99 -13.63 -12.09
N SER A 150 3.17 -13.88 -10.79
CA SER A 150 3.44 -15.21 -10.22
C SER A 150 2.30 -16.21 -10.43
N GLN A 151 1.05 -15.74 -10.56
CA GLN A 151 -0.08 -16.57 -10.99
C GLN A 151 0.02 -16.92 -12.47
N THR A 152 0.29 -15.94 -13.34
CA THR A 152 0.43 -16.21 -14.79
C THR A 152 1.63 -17.09 -15.13
N VAL A 153 2.72 -17.03 -14.35
CA VAL A 153 3.86 -17.96 -14.51
C VAL A 153 3.42 -19.40 -14.24
N ARG A 154 2.71 -19.65 -13.13
CA ARG A 154 2.22 -21.01 -12.80
C ARG A 154 1.22 -21.54 -13.83
N GLU A 155 0.34 -20.70 -14.35
CA GLU A 155 -0.59 -21.07 -15.44
C GLU A 155 0.15 -21.45 -16.74
N LEU A 156 1.27 -20.78 -17.04
CA LEU A 156 2.15 -21.13 -18.16
C LEU A 156 2.96 -22.41 -17.89
N GLU A 157 3.44 -22.63 -16.67
CA GLU A 157 4.12 -23.86 -16.25
C GLU A 157 3.20 -25.09 -16.38
N GLU A 158 1.97 -24.99 -15.88
CA GLU A 158 0.93 -26.02 -16.06
C GLU A 158 0.63 -26.27 -17.55
N SER A 159 0.54 -25.21 -18.36
CA SER A 159 0.33 -25.30 -19.80
C SER A 159 1.50 -25.99 -20.53
N VAL A 160 2.74 -25.71 -20.12
CA VAL A 160 3.95 -26.36 -20.67
C VAL A 160 4.02 -27.83 -20.28
N LEU A 161 3.67 -28.18 -19.04
CA LEU A 161 3.59 -29.58 -18.58
C LEU A 161 2.52 -30.36 -19.36
N ALA A 162 1.34 -29.78 -19.57
CA ALA A 162 0.27 -30.36 -20.39
C ALA A 162 0.71 -30.52 -21.87
N GLY A 163 1.39 -29.52 -22.43
CA GLY A 163 1.98 -29.60 -23.76
C GLY A 163 3.04 -30.71 -23.89
N GLY A 164 3.87 -30.89 -22.87
CA GLY A 164 4.84 -31.99 -22.79
C GLY A 164 4.18 -33.37 -22.77
N ALA A 165 3.10 -33.53 -21.99
CA ALA A 165 2.31 -34.76 -21.97
C ALA A 165 1.65 -35.05 -23.32
N ALA A 166 1.07 -34.04 -23.98
CA ALA A 166 0.51 -34.17 -25.32
C ALA A 166 1.57 -34.56 -26.36
N ALA A 167 2.76 -33.94 -26.31
CA ALA A 167 3.87 -34.26 -27.20
C ALA A 167 4.42 -35.69 -26.98
N ASN A 168 4.36 -36.21 -25.76
CA ASN A 168 4.68 -37.61 -25.47
C ASN A 168 3.64 -38.54 -26.14
N ALA A 169 2.35 -38.30 -25.91
CA ALA A 169 1.28 -39.09 -26.52
C ALA A 169 1.34 -39.12 -28.06
N VAL A 170 1.65 -37.98 -28.70
CA VAL A 170 1.88 -37.91 -30.16
C VAL A 170 3.03 -38.81 -30.61
N ARG A 171 4.17 -38.81 -29.89
CA ARG A 171 5.32 -39.68 -30.19
C ARG A 171 5.00 -41.16 -30.00
N ASP A 172 4.16 -41.52 -29.04
CA ASP A 172 3.75 -42.91 -28.83
C ASP A 172 2.71 -43.40 -29.85
N TYR A 173 1.75 -42.56 -30.26
CA TYR A 173 0.89 -42.86 -31.41
C TYR A 173 1.70 -42.99 -32.70
N GLN A 174 2.68 -42.12 -32.94
CA GLN A 174 3.57 -42.21 -34.11
C GLN A 174 4.36 -43.53 -34.12
N ARG A 175 4.82 -44.00 -32.95
CA ARG A 175 5.47 -45.30 -32.79
C ARG A 175 4.53 -46.46 -33.14
N LYS A 176 3.32 -46.49 -32.58
CA LYS A 176 2.34 -47.56 -32.86
C LYS A 176 1.88 -47.56 -34.32
N VAL A 177 1.80 -46.40 -34.97
CA VAL A 177 1.55 -46.30 -36.42
C VAL A 177 2.72 -46.88 -37.23
N GLN A 178 3.97 -46.63 -36.83
CA GLN A 178 5.14 -47.23 -37.50
C GLN A 178 5.16 -48.75 -37.32
N GLU A 179 4.91 -49.26 -36.11
CA GLU A 179 4.78 -50.70 -35.82
C GLU A 179 3.72 -51.36 -36.71
N MET A 180 2.49 -50.82 -36.73
CA MET A 180 1.41 -51.34 -37.59
C MET A 180 1.75 -51.25 -39.09
N ASN A 181 2.51 -50.24 -39.52
CA ASN A 181 2.96 -50.12 -40.90
C ASN A 181 4.00 -51.18 -41.26
N ASP A 182 4.88 -51.57 -40.34
CA ASP A 182 5.84 -52.66 -40.56
C ASP A 182 5.18 -54.05 -40.46
N GLU A 183 4.24 -54.25 -39.52
CA GLU A 183 3.32 -55.41 -39.48
C GLU A 183 2.54 -55.55 -40.79
N ARG A 184 2.01 -54.44 -41.35
CA ARG A 184 1.33 -54.46 -42.66
C ARG A 184 2.27 -54.89 -43.78
N LYS A 185 3.53 -54.42 -43.77
CA LYS A 185 4.54 -54.82 -44.77
C LYS A 185 4.96 -56.29 -44.63
N THR A 186 4.91 -56.92 -43.45
CA THR A 186 5.15 -58.36 -43.34
C THR A 186 3.94 -59.14 -43.88
N LEU A 187 2.72 -58.77 -43.48
CA LEU A 187 1.49 -59.37 -43.98
C LEU A 187 1.33 -59.23 -45.51
N ASP A 188 1.65 -58.07 -46.10
CA ASP A 188 1.64 -57.84 -47.56
C ASP A 188 2.57 -58.84 -48.30
N ARG A 189 3.75 -59.15 -47.71
CA ARG A 189 4.71 -60.11 -48.28
C ARG A 189 4.29 -61.56 -48.07
N GLU A 190 3.70 -61.89 -46.94
CA GLU A 190 3.17 -63.23 -46.65
C GLU A 190 1.96 -63.54 -47.54
N LEU A 191 1.05 -62.58 -47.71
CA LEU A 191 -0.07 -62.66 -48.64
C LEU A 191 0.39 -62.79 -50.10
N ALA A 192 1.48 -62.12 -50.50
CA ALA A 192 2.10 -62.33 -51.80
C ALA A 192 2.68 -63.76 -51.97
N ARG A 193 3.39 -64.28 -50.95
CA ARG A 193 3.89 -65.67 -50.94
C ARG A 193 2.74 -66.68 -51.00
N ALA A 194 1.70 -66.49 -50.20
CA ALA A 194 0.51 -67.34 -50.17
C ALA A 194 -0.20 -67.36 -51.53
N LYS A 195 -0.37 -66.20 -52.21
CA LYS A 195 -0.89 -66.13 -53.58
C LYS A 195 -0.05 -66.92 -54.58
N VAL A 196 1.29 -66.82 -54.52
CA VAL A 196 2.17 -67.60 -55.39
C VAL A 196 2.04 -69.10 -55.13
N THR A 197 2.00 -69.53 -53.86
CA THR A 197 1.79 -70.94 -53.52
C THR A 197 0.41 -71.45 -53.95
N ALA A 198 -0.66 -70.69 -53.71
CA ALA A 198 -2.01 -71.04 -54.13
C ALA A 198 -2.14 -71.15 -55.66
N ASN A 199 -1.54 -70.21 -56.41
CA ASN A 199 -1.50 -70.28 -57.88
C ASN A 199 -0.71 -71.52 -58.36
N ARG A 200 0.40 -71.88 -57.71
CA ARG A 200 1.16 -73.10 -58.03
C ARG A 200 0.33 -74.36 -57.77
N VAL A 201 -0.36 -74.45 -56.63
CA VAL A 201 -1.26 -75.58 -56.31
C VAL A 201 -2.41 -75.66 -57.31
N ALA A 202 -3.04 -74.53 -57.66
CA ALA A 202 -4.11 -74.49 -58.66
C ALA A 202 -3.65 -74.98 -60.05
N VAL A 203 -2.43 -74.65 -60.47
CA VAL A 203 -1.84 -75.17 -61.72
C VAL A 203 -1.55 -76.66 -61.63
N VAL A 204 -1.03 -77.17 -60.51
CA VAL A 204 -0.80 -78.61 -60.31
C VAL A 204 -2.11 -79.38 -60.35
N VAL A 205 -3.13 -78.95 -59.59
CA VAL A 205 -4.46 -79.59 -59.59
C VAL A 205 -5.11 -79.53 -60.97
N ALA A 206 -5.00 -78.41 -61.70
CA ALA A 206 -5.51 -78.31 -63.06
C ALA A 206 -4.82 -79.29 -64.05
N ASN A 207 -3.52 -79.54 -63.87
CA ASN A 207 -2.80 -80.55 -64.65
C ASN A 207 -3.18 -81.98 -64.24
N GLU A 208 -3.29 -82.28 -62.94
CA GLU A 208 -3.76 -83.59 -62.45
C GLU A 208 -5.17 -83.93 -62.98
N TRP A 209 -6.06 -82.95 -63.07
CA TRP A 209 -7.39 -83.09 -63.67
C TRP A 209 -7.35 -83.30 -65.19
N LYS A 210 -6.36 -82.71 -65.88
CA LYS A 210 -6.18 -82.84 -67.33
C LYS A 210 -5.59 -84.21 -67.71
N ASP A 211 -4.62 -84.69 -66.94
CA ASP A 211 -3.92 -85.94 -67.21
C ASP A 211 -4.72 -87.16 -66.70
N SER A 212 -5.64 -86.96 -65.76
CA SER A 212 -6.66 -87.94 -65.34
C SER A 212 -7.78 -88.09 -66.38
N ASN A 213 -7.46 -88.52 -67.60
CA ASN A 213 -8.40 -88.56 -68.74
C ASN A 213 -9.74 -89.29 -68.46
N ASP A 214 -9.75 -90.32 -67.61
CA ASP A 214 -10.96 -91.04 -67.19
C ASP A 214 -11.92 -90.23 -66.29
N LYS A 215 -11.48 -89.12 -65.68
CA LYS A 215 -12.31 -88.32 -64.76
C LYS A 215 -13.11 -87.22 -65.44
N VAL A 216 -12.82 -86.92 -66.71
CA VAL A 216 -13.44 -85.82 -67.46
C VAL A 216 -14.35 -86.40 -68.53
N MET A 217 -15.65 -86.48 -68.25
CA MET A 217 -16.65 -86.93 -69.23
C MET A 217 -16.51 -86.13 -70.54
N PRO A 218 -16.23 -86.79 -71.68
CA PRO A 218 -16.08 -86.11 -72.96
C PRO A 218 -17.29 -85.23 -73.28
N VAL A 219 -17.05 -83.98 -73.68
CA VAL A 219 -18.12 -82.97 -73.93
C VAL A 219 -19.19 -83.49 -74.89
N LYS A 220 -18.81 -84.33 -75.86
CA LYS A 220 -19.76 -85.00 -76.76
C LYS A 220 -20.70 -85.96 -76.01
N GLN A 221 -20.16 -86.86 -75.16
CA GLN A 221 -20.97 -87.76 -74.33
C GLN A 221 -21.85 -86.98 -73.36
N TRP A 222 -21.34 -85.92 -72.72
CA TRP A 222 -22.15 -85.07 -71.84
C TRP A 222 -23.31 -84.38 -72.58
N LEU A 223 -23.09 -83.90 -73.80
CA LEU A 223 -24.15 -83.33 -74.64
C LEU A 223 -25.13 -84.40 -75.16
N GLU A 224 -24.69 -85.64 -75.34
CA GLU A 224 -25.52 -86.78 -75.74
C GLU A 224 -26.38 -87.30 -74.57
N GLU A 225 -25.82 -87.46 -73.37
CA GLU A 225 -26.58 -87.77 -72.14
C GLU A 225 -27.57 -86.66 -71.76
N ARG A 226 -27.15 -85.39 -71.85
CA ARG A 226 -28.04 -84.24 -71.61
C ARG A 226 -29.20 -84.23 -72.61
N ARG A 227 -28.95 -84.56 -73.88
CA ARG A 227 -30.00 -84.69 -74.92
C ARG A 227 -30.90 -85.90 -74.65
N PHE A 228 -30.32 -87.03 -74.22
CA PHE A 228 -31.06 -88.24 -73.86
C PHE A 228 -32.02 -87.99 -72.70
N MET A 229 -31.53 -87.43 -71.58
CA MET A 229 -32.38 -87.08 -70.42
C MET A 229 -33.46 -86.03 -70.78
N GLN A 230 -33.15 -85.08 -71.67
CA GLN A 230 -34.14 -84.13 -72.15
C GLN A 230 -35.22 -84.80 -73.04
N GLY A 231 -34.85 -85.83 -73.80
CA GLY A 231 -35.78 -86.67 -74.58
C GLY A 231 -36.65 -87.58 -73.71
N GLU A 232 -36.06 -88.28 -72.74
CA GLU A 232 -36.75 -89.03 -71.69
C GLU A 232 -37.79 -88.17 -70.97
N MET A 233 -37.39 -86.96 -70.53
CA MET A 233 -38.29 -86.03 -69.85
C MET A 233 -39.44 -85.57 -70.76
N GLN A 234 -39.23 -85.46 -72.07
CA GLN A 234 -40.31 -85.18 -73.01
C GLN A 234 -41.25 -86.39 -73.18
N GLN A 235 -40.70 -87.60 -73.35
CA GLN A 235 -41.50 -88.82 -73.46
C GLN A 235 -42.35 -89.05 -72.20
N LEU A 236 -41.85 -88.68 -71.01
CA LEU A 236 -42.61 -88.70 -69.76
C LEU A 236 -43.75 -87.67 -69.74
N ARG A 237 -43.56 -86.45 -70.29
CA ARG A 237 -44.65 -85.47 -70.49
C ARG A 237 -45.71 -86.00 -71.46
N ASP A 238 -45.30 -86.64 -72.55
CA ASP A 238 -46.21 -87.17 -73.56
C ASP A 238 -47.03 -88.34 -73.01
N LYS A 239 -46.39 -89.24 -72.23
CA LYS A 239 -47.06 -90.30 -71.46
C LYS A 239 -48.07 -89.73 -70.45
N LEU A 240 -47.72 -88.66 -69.72
CA LEU A 240 -48.64 -87.97 -68.81
C LEU A 240 -49.84 -87.39 -69.56
N ALA A 241 -49.62 -86.73 -70.71
CA ALA A 241 -50.69 -86.17 -71.53
C ALA A 241 -51.59 -87.24 -72.22
N VAL A 242 -51.11 -88.48 -72.37
CA VAL A 242 -51.95 -89.64 -72.71
C VAL A 242 -52.80 -90.04 -71.49
N ALA A 243 -52.17 -90.22 -70.32
CA ALA A 243 -52.85 -90.63 -69.09
C ALA A 243 -53.95 -89.64 -68.67
N GLU A 244 -53.71 -88.32 -68.78
CA GLU A 244 -54.72 -87.30 -68.53
C GLU A 244 -55.94 -87.42 -69.47
N ARG A 245 -55.72 -87.69 -70.77
CA ARG A 245 -56.83 -87.87 -71.72
C ARG A 245 -57.61 -89.15 -71.44
N THR A 246 -56.92 -90.24 -71.12
CA THR A 246 -57.57 -91.49 -70.68
C THR A 246 -58.40 -91.24 -69.42
N ALA A 247 -57.84 -90.61 -68.39
CA ALA A 247 -58.56 -90.28 -67.14
C ALA A 247 -59.76 -89.36 -67.37
N ARG A 248 -59.67 -88.36 -68.27
CA ARG A 248 -60.83 -87.53 -68.66
C ARG A 248 -61.90 -88.35 -69.38
N SER A 249 -61.52 -89.28 -70.27
CA SER A 249 -62.48 -90.16 -70.95
C SER A 249 -63.14 -91.16 -69.98
N GLU A 250 -62.39 -91.65 -69.00
CA GLU A 250 -62.90 -92.50 -67.92
C GLU A 250 -63.85 -91.73 -67.00
N ALA A 251 -63.55 -90.46 -66.67
CA ALA A 251 -64.42 -89.58 -65.92
C ALA A 251 -65.74 -89.29 -66.67
N GLN A 252 -65.68 -88.99 -67.97
CA GLN A 252 -66.89 -88.86 -68.81
C GLN A 252 -67.69 -90.16 -68.92
N LEU A 253 -67.02 -91.32 -68.92
CA LEU A 253 -67.68 -92.61 -68.92
C LEU A 253 -68.34 -92.92 -67.56
N LYS A 254 -67.68 -92.58 -66.45
CA LYS A 254 -68.24 -92.61 -65.09
C LYS A 254 -69.43 -91.67 -64.96
N GLU A 255 -69.37 -90.46 -65.51
CA GLU A 255 -70.52 -89.53 -65.57
C GLU A 255 -71.68 -90.12 -66.38
N LYS A 256 -71.42 -90.74 -67.54
CA LYS A 256 -72.46 -91.46 -68.31
C LYS A 256 -73.05 -92.65 -67.54
N TYR A 257 -72.25 -93.39 -66.77
CA TYR A 257 -72.75 -94.47 -65.92
C TYR A 257 -73.52 -93.94 -64.70
N GLN A 258 -73.10 -92.84 -64.08
CA GLN A 258 -73.84 -92.16 -63.01
C GLN A 258 -75.15 -91.57 -63.51
N LEU A 259 -75.20 -90.98 -64.71
CA LEU A 259 -76.44 -90.52 -65.34
C LEU A 259 -77.38 -91.70 -65.66
N ARG A 260 -76.85 -92.84 -66.12
CA ARG A 260 -77.65 -94.06 -66.30
C ARG A 260 -78.17 -94.62 -64.97
N LEU A 261 -77.33 -94.66 -63.95
CA LEU A 261 -77.72 -95.10 -62.60
C LEU A 261 -78.80 -94.17 -62.04
N LYS A 262 -78.61 -92.85 -62.16
CA LYS A 262 -79.61 -91.86 -61.75
C LYS A 262 -80.92 -91.97 -62.54
N VAL A 263 -80.88 -92.27 -63.84
CA VAL A 263 -82.12 -92.53 -64.62
C VAL A 263 -82.81 -93.83 -64.16
N LEU A 264 -82.08 -94.82 -63.66
CA LEU A 264 -82.68 -96.00 -63.00
C LEU A 264 -83.24 -95.64 -61.61
N GLU A 265 -82.54 -94.83 -60.82
CA GLU A 265 -82.99 -94.35 -59.50
C GLU A 265 -84.24 -93.46 -59.61
N ASP A 266 -84.23 -92.47 -60.50
CA ASP A 266 -85.39 -91.61 -60.84
C ASP A 266 -86.52 -92.44 -61.50
N GLY A 267 -86.16 -93.53 -62.22
CA GLY A 267 -87.11 -94.51 -62.76
C GLY A 267 -87.77 -95.41 -61.69
N LEU A 268 -87.11 -95.64 -60.56
CA LEU A 268 -87.73 -96.21 -59.35
C LEU A 268 -88.43 -95.13 -58.49
N ARG A 269 -88.11 -93.85 -58.67
CA ARG A 269 -88.56 -92.74 -57.82
C ARG A 269 -89.63 -91.88 -58.47
N GLY A 270 -90.79 -92.50 -58.69
CA GLY A 270 -92.01 -91.78 -59.06
C GLY A 270 -92.48 -90.75 -58.00
N PRO A 271 -93.43 -89.85 -58.36
CA PRO A 271 -93.95 -88.81 -57.47
C PRO A 271 -94.78 -89.36 -56.29
N PRO A 272 -95.13 -88.51 -55.29
CA PRO A 272 -95.81 -88.96 -54.08
C PRO A 272 -97.32 -89.18 -54.26
N SER A 273 -97.80 -90.30 -53.70
CA SER A 273 -99.22 -90.64 -53.52
C SER A 273 -100.04 -90.85 -54.81
N GLY A 274 -101.28 -91.29 -54.65
CA GLY A 274 -102.22 -91.53 -55.75
C GLY A 274 -103.17 -90.36 -56.03
N SER A 275 -103.82 -90.40 -57.20
CA SER A 275 -104.88 -89.48 -57.66
C SER A 275 -104.39 -88.04 -57.94
N SER A 276 -104.46 -87.49 -59.17
CA SER A 276 -105.58 -87.59 -60.11
C SER A 276 -105.27 -87.06 -61.53
N ARG A 277 -106.07 -87.50 -62.50
CA ARG A 277 -106.63 -86.84 -63.72
C ARG A 277 -106.09 -85.44 -64.19
N PRO A 278 -106.28 -85.07 -65.48
CA PRO A 278 -106.06 -85.79 -66.76
C PRO A 278 -105.41 -84.78 -67.78
N PRO A 279 -105.84 -84.63 -69.06
CA PRO A 279 -105.94 -85.58 -70.16
C PRO A 279 -104.95 -85.28 -71.33
N THR A 280 -104.89 -86.23 -72.25
CA THR A 280 -104.83 -86.06 -73.73
C THR A 280 -104.92 -84.64 -74.31
N GLU A 281 -103.93 -84.24 -75.12
CA GLU A 281 -104.20 -83.92 -76.53
C GLU A 281 -103.00 -84.28 -77.43
N GLY A 282 -103.27 -84.84 -78.61
CA GLY A 282 -102.26 -85.12 -79.63
C GLY A 282 -102.62 -84.37 -80.91
N LYS A 283 -101.70 -83.56 -81.43
CA LYS A 283 -101.80 -82.94 -82.75
C LYS A 283 -100.42 -82.75 -83.37
N SER A 284 -100.28 -83.22 -84.60
CA SER A 284 -99.25 -82.75 -85.52
C SER A 284 -99.40 -81.25 -85.74
N PHE A 285 -98.29 -80.51 -85.86
CA PHE A 285 -97.96 -79.76 -87.08
C PHE A 285 -96.50 -79.30 -87.02
N SER A 286 -95.84 -79.24 -88.18
CA SER A 286 -94.43 -78.87 -88.29
C SER A 286 -94.24 -77.36 -88.22
N ASN A 287 -93.38 -76.89 -87.30
CA ASN A 287 -92.78 -75.57 -87.35
C ASN A 287 -91.47 -75.52 -86.55
N GLY A 288 -90.44 -74.89 -87.12
CA GLY A 288 -89.23 -74.47 -86.40
C GLY A 288 -88.86 -73.08 -86.89
N PRO A 289 -88.61 -72.12 -85.97
CA PRO A 289 -87.23 -71.66 -85.86
C PRO A 289 -86.79 -71.17 -84.45
N SER A 290 -85.47 -71.12 -84.27
CA SER A 290 -84.71 -70.13 -83.48
C SER A 290 -85.24 -69.65 -82.12
N ARG A 291 -84.53 -70.08 -81.05
CA ARG A 291 -83.81 -69.17 -80.12
C ARG A 291 -83.06 -69.93 -79.01
N ARG A 292 -81.89 -69.42 -78.62
CA ARG A 292 -81.45 -69.45 -77.21
C ARG A 292 -80.60 -68.22 -76.91
N LEU A 293 -80.97 -67.49 -75.85
CA LEU A 293 -80.25 -66.30 -75.39
C LEU A 293 -79.46 -66.60 -74.10
N SER A 294 -78.54 -65.67 -73.83
CA SER A 294 -77.72 -65.40 -72.65
C SER A 294 -78.00 -66.12 -71.32
N LEU A 295 -76.93 -66.70 -70.73
CA LEU A 295 -76.28 -66.25 -69.48
C LEU A 295 -75.00 -67.11 -69.28
N GLY A 296 -73.88 -66.64 -68.72
CA GLY A 296 -73.46 -65.30 -68.29
C GLY A 296 -72.34 -65.40 -67.23
N GLY A 297 -71.32 -64.52 -67.27
CA GLY A 297 -70.21 -64.48 -66.30
C GLY A 297 -68.81 -64.48 -66.95
N ALA A 298 -67.90 -63.62 -66.48
CA ALA A 298 -66.58 -63.37 -67.05
C ALA A 298 -65.54 -62.98 -65.97
N ASP A 299 -64.36 -62.50 -66.42
CA ASP A 299 -63.26 -61.86 -65.66
C ASP A 299 -62.44 -62.74 -64.68
N ASN A 300 -61.14 -62.53 -64.47
CA ASN A 300 -60.03 -61.92 -65.26
C ASN A 300 -58.69 -62.48 -64.68
N MET A 301 -57.44 -62.00 -64.83
CA MET A 301 -56.76 -60.79 -65.34
C MET A 301 -55.70 -61.16 -66.39
N SER A 302 -54.99 -60.19 -67.00
CA SER A 302 -53.85 -60.46 -67.89
C SER A 302 -52.66 -59.46 -67.77
N LYS A 303 -51.47 -60.02 -68.02
CA LYS A 303 -50.15 -59.49 -68.45
C LYS A 303 -49.95 -57.97 -68.77
N VAL A 304 -48.75 -57.44 -68.39
CA VAL A 304 -47.97 -56.29 -68.94
C VAL A 304 -47.97 -54.93 -68.17
N SER A 305 -46.83 -54.22 -68.30
CA SER A 305 -46.39 -52.87 -67.81
C SER A 305 -47.13 -51.67 -68.49
N PRO A 306 -46.95 -50.34 -68.18
CA PRO A 306 -45.67 -49.62 -67.90
C PRO A 306 -45.72 -48.40 -66.90
N ASN A 307 -44.75 -47.46 -67.01
CA ASN A 307 -44.47 -46.26 -66.17
C ASN A 307 -45.50 -45.09 -66.22
N GLY A 308 -45.53 -44.20 -65.18
CA GLY A 308 -46.08 -42.82 -65.33
C GLY A 308 -46.30 -41.90 -64.09
N LEU A 309 -45.31 -41.04 -63.77
CA LEU A 309 -45.38 -39.62 -63.29
C LEU A 309 -46.31 -39.09 -62.12
N LEU A 310 -45.64 -38.51 -61.10
CA LEU A 310 -45.79 -37.15 -60.49
C LEU A 310 -46.92 -36.68 -59.50
N THR A 311 -46.45 -36.27 -58.30
CA THR A 311 -46.72 -34.98 -57.57
C THR A 311 -48.04 -34.69 -56.79
N ARG A 312 -47.91 -34.47 -55.46
CA ARG A 312 -48.59 -33.38 -54.70
C ARG A 312 -47.79 -32.93 -53.45
N ARG A 313 -48.32 -31.99 -52.64
CA ARG A 313 -47.57 -30.94 -51.91
C ARG A 313 -48.15 -30.67 -50.49
N SER A 314 -47.27 -30.57 -49.45
CA SER A 314 -47.31 -29.73 -48.19
C SER A 314 -48.61 -29.71 -47.30
N PRO A 315 -48.66 -29.18 -46.04
CA PRO A 315 -47.76 -28.22 -45.35
C PRO A 315 -47.49 -28.48 -43.83
N SER A 316 -47.28 -27.42 -43.02
CA SER A 316 -46.73 -27.40 -41.64
C SER A 316 -47.57 -26.54 -40.64
N PHE A 317 -47.03 -26.32 -39.41
CA PHE A 317 -47.59 -25.57 -38.25
C PHE A 317 -48.68 -26.33 -37.45
N HIS A 318 -48.83 -26.24 -36.12
CA HIS A 318 -48.76 -25.08 -35.21
C HIS A 318 -48.16 -25.40 -33.80
N SER A 319 -48.34 -24.53 -32.79
CA SER A 319 -47.67 -24.55 -31.46
C SER A 319 -48.65 -24.45 -30.26
N ARG A 320 -48.12 -24.51 -29.01
CA ARG A 320 -48.75 -24.26 -27.67
C ARG A 320 -49.42 -25.51 -27.03
N SER A 321 -48.93 -26.02 -25.88
CA SER A 321 -49.20 -25.67 -24.45
C SER A 321 -50.45 -26.37 -23.86
N SER A 322 -50.56 -26.82 -22.59
CA SER A 322 -49.66 -26.90 -21.41
C SER A 322 -50.39 -27.61 -20.24
N LEU A 323 -49.70 -27.89 -19.12
CA LEU A 323 -50.18 -28.48 -17.83
C LEU A 323 -50.40 -30.01 -17.91
N SER A 324 -49.68 -30.89 -17.19
CA SER A 324 -49.38 -31.02 -15.74
C SER A 324 -50.56 -31.62 -14.96
N SER A 325 -50.40 -32.57 -14.01
CA SER A 325 -49.22 -33.00 -13.21
C SER A 325 -49.01 -34.54 -13.29
N SER A 326 -48.44 -35.35 -12.37
CA SER A 326 -47.94 -35.15 -10.99
C SER A 326 -47.02 -36.30 -10.50
N SER A 327 -46.20 -36.01 -9.45
CA SER A 327 -45.39 -36.90 -8.57
C SER A 327 -44.35 -37.88 -9.21
N SER A 328 -43.23 -38.25 -8.57
CA SER A 328 -42.84 -38.13 -7.16
C SER A 328 -41.31 -38.02 -6.89
N LEU A 329 -40.97 -37.39 -5.74
CA LEU A 329 -39.79 -37.59 -4.85
C LEU A 329 -38.35 -37.08 -5.17
N ILE A 330 -37.89 -36.23 -4.22
CA ILE A 330 -36.54 -36.13 -3.57
C ILE A 330 -35.52 -35.05 -4.03
N LEU A 331 -34.73 -34.57 -3.05
CA LEU A 331 -34.01 -33.28 -2.90
C LEU A 331 -32.72 -33.16 -3.77
N LYS A 332 -32.12 -32.00 -4.12
CA LYS A 332 -31.87 -30.67 -3.47
C LYS A 332 -30.83 -30.71 -2.32
N HIS A 333 -29.93 -29.75 -2.07
CA HIS A 333 -29.59 -28.44 -2.69
C HIS A 333 -28.04 -28.17 -2.61
N ALA A 334 -27.56 -26.94 -2.84
CA ALA A 334 -26.18 -26.63 -3.25
C ALA A 334 -25.36 -25.67 -2.34
N LYS A 335 -24.02 -25.66 -2.53
CA LYS A 335 -23.00 -24.60 -2.22
C LYS A 335 -22.83 -24.07 -0.77
N GLY A 336 -21.59 -24.15 -0.21
CA GLY A 336 -21.14 -23.18 0.82
C GLY A 336 -19.92 -23.51 1.72
N THR A 337 -18.92 -22.61 1.72
CA THR A 337 -18.14 -22.05 2.87
C THR A 337 -17.46 -22.90 3.99
N SER A 338 -16.10 -22.87 4.00
CA SER A 338 -15.16 -22.52 5.11
C SER A 338 -14.83 -23.40 6.36
N LYS A 339 -13.51 -23.66 6.50
CA LYS A 339 -12.60 -23.61 7.70
C LYS A 339 -12.61 -24.68 8.84
N SER A 340 -11.41 -24.79 9.48
CA SER A 340 -11.01 -25.58 10.68
C SER A 340 -10.89 -27.11 10.46
N PHE A 341 -10.02 -27.90 11.11
CA PHE A 341 -8.90 -27.78 12.08
C PHE A 341 -7.95 -28.99 11.81
N ASP A 342 -6.61 -28.97 11.88
CA ASP A 342 -5.72 -29.15 13.06
C ASP A 342 -4.29 -29.58 12.58
N GLY A 343 -3.30 -29.75 13.47
CA GLY A 343 -2.22 -30.76 13.34
C GLY A 343 -0.84 -30.28 12.84
N GLY A 344 0.12 -30.04 13.75
CA GLY A 344 1.42 -29.40 13.43
C GLY A 344 2.69 -30.27 13.44
N THR A 345 3.85 -29.57 13.43
CA THR A 345 5.25 -30.07 13.32
C THR A 345 5.66 -30.53 11.91
N ARG A 346 6.93 -30.47 11.48
CA ARG A 346 8.21 -30.35 12.22
C ARG A 346 9.32 -29.61 11.44
N SER A 347 10.30 -29.14 12.23
CA SER A 347 11.56 -28.44 11.89
C SER A 347 12.36 -28.95 10.68
N LEU A 348 12.97 -28.03 9.92
CA LEU A 348 14.44 -27.91 9.88
C LEU A 348 14.93 -26.53 9.37
N ASP A 349 16.04 -26.06 9.94
CA ASP A 349 16.78 -24.85 9.53
C ASP A 349 17.83 -25.18 8.46
N ARG A 350 18.02 -24.26 7.49
CA ARG A 350 19.34 -23.97 6.92
C ARG A 350 19.40 -22.60 6.24
N GLY A 351 19.86 -21.58 6.96
CA GLY A 351 20.09 -20.24 6.41
C GLY A 351 21.15 -20.15 5.30
N LYS A 352 21.07 -19.13 4.45
CA LYS A 352 22.17 -18.65 3.59
C LYS A 352 22.12 -17.13 3.39
N VAL A 353 23.29 -16.49 3.41
CA VAL A 353 23.50 -15.04 3.40
C VAL A 353 23.70 -14.49 1.97
N HIS A 354 23.63 -13.15 1.85
CA HIS A 354 24.01 -12.27 0.73
C HIS A 354 22.90 -11.84 -0.24
N GLY A 355 22.84 -10.54 -0.54
CA GLY A 355 21.88 -9.96 -1.49
C GLY A 355 21.64 -8.45 -1.37
N ASN A 356 22.62 -7.65 -0.93
CA ASN A 356 22.42 -6.19 -0.79
C ASN A 356 22.47 -5.51 -2.18
N GLY A 357 21.41 -4.78 -2.56
CA GLY A 357 21.23 -4.33 -3.95
C GLY A 357 20.24 -3.18 -4.12
N SER A 358 20.47 -2.05 -3.44
CA SER A 358 19.68 -0.82 -3.66
C SER A 358 20.21 -0.07 -4.88
N HIS A 359 19.35 0.19 -5.87
CA HIS A 359 19.71 0.88 -7.10
C HIS A 359 19.21 2.32 -7.10
N LEU A 360 20.11 3.24 -7.45
CA LEU A 360 19.94 4.66 -7.78
C LEU A 360 18.51 5.23 -7.83
N LEU A 361 18.24 6.28 -7.04
CA LEU A 361 17.73 7.59 -7.51
C LEU A 361 17.45 8.52 -6.31
N ASN A 362 18.24 9.58 -6.12
CA ASN A 362 17.83 10.90 -6.57
C ASN A 362 18.96 11.94 -6.53
N LYS A 363 18.74 13.06 -7.23
CA LYS A 363 19.66 14.20 -7.37
C LYS A 363 18.89 15.48 -7.05
N SER A 364 19.35 16.26 -6.09
CA SER A 364 18.96 17.67 -5.96
C SER A 364 20.14 18.51 -5.49
N THR A 365 20.12 19.78 -5.84
CA THR A 365 21.18 20.77 -5.61
C THR A 365 20.75 21.79 -4.57
N ASP A 366 21.69 22.21 -3.73
CA ASP A 366 21.72 23.58 -3.22
C ASP A 366 23.18 24.08 -3.23
N ALA A 367 23.38 25.39 -3.33
CA ALA A 367 24.67 25.99 -3.66
C ALA A 367 24.86 27.41 -3.07
N VAL A 368 25.45 27.49 -1.87
CA VAL A 368 25.84 28.78 -1.25
C VAL A 368 27.28 28.73 -0.71
N LYS A 369 28.22 29.06 -1.60
CA LYS A 369 29.21 30.15 -1.45
C LYS A 369 30.19 30.19 -0.26
N ASP A 370 31.50 30.23 -0.60
CA ASP A 370 32.65 30.83 0.13
C ASP A 370 33.04 30.21 1.51
N ARG A 371 34.29 30.19 2.02
CA ARG A 371 35.66 30.57 1.60
C ARG A 371 36.58 30.15 2.79
N GLU A 372 37.84 29.68 2.68
CA GLU A 372 39.08 30.35 2.26
C GLU A 372 40.27 29.35 2.29
N ALA A 373 41.51 29.83 2.11
CA ALA A 373 42.80 29.11 2.06
C ALA A 373 43.01 28.19 0.82
N ASN A 374 44.08 28.23 0.01
CA ASN A 374 45.30 29.02 -0.22
C ASN A 374 46.48 28.04 -0.48
N ASP A 375 47.54 28.54 -1.14
CA ASP A 375 48.78 27.84 -1.55
C ASP A 375 48.62 26.85 -2.73
N GLY A 376 49.53 26.82 -3.71
CA GLY A 376 50.63 27.75 -3.96
C GLY A 376 51.56 27.33 -5.11
N TRP A 377 51.70 28.19 -6.12
CA TRP A 377 52.64 28.13 -7.27
C TRP A 377 52.53 26.90 -8.21
N LYS A 378 52.35 27.05 -9.53
CA LYS A 378 53.11 27.78 -10.58
C LYS A 378 54.38 27.03 -11.04
N GLY A 379 54.26 26.35 -12.18
CA GLY A 379 55.37 25.93 -13.04
C GLY A 379 54.97 26.10 -14.50
N THR A 380 55.64 27.00 -15.23
CA THR A 380 55.34 27.31 -16.63
C THR A 380 56.64 27.29 -17.42
N VAL A 381 56.72 26.42 -18.43
CA VAL A 381 57.69 26.48 -19.53
C VAL A 381 56.91 26.12 -20.80
N ASP A 382 57.21 26.82 -21.88
CA ASP A 382 56.58 26.72 -23.20
C ASP A 382 57.67 26.56 -24.26
N GLU A 383 57.69 25.41 -24.94
CA GLU A 383 58.59 25.08 -26.07
C GLU A 383 58.10 23.76 -26.71
N GLY A 384 57.94 23.60 -28.02
CA GLY A 384 57.88 24.60 -29.08
C GLY A 384 57.44 23.98 -30.43
N THR A 385 56.55 24.68 -31.14
CA THR A 385 56.68 25.07 -32.57
C THR A 385 56.92 24.00 -33.67
N THR A 386 56.18 24.12 -34.81
CA THR A 386 56.58 23.75 -36.21
C THR A 386 56.80 22.25 -36.59
N GLU A 387 56.41 21.67 -37.75
CA GLU A 387 55.63 22.04 -38.96
C GLU A 387 54.85 20.84 -39.57
N SER A 388 54.21 21.06 -40.72
CA SER A 388 53.62 20.11 -41.67
C SER A 388 53.70 20.74 -43.09
N PRO A 389 53.60 20.06 -44.26
CA PRO A 389 53.50 18.61 -44.56
C PRO A 389 54.43 18.12 -45.72
N ASN A 390 54.18 16.89 -46.24
CA ASN A 390 54.04 16.55 -47.68
C ASN A 390 55.08 15.61 -48.40
N SER A 391 54.57 14.96 -49.48
CA SER A 391 55.22 14.34 -50.65
C SER A 391 55.97 12.99 -50.56
N ASN A 392 55.24 11.93 -50.92
CA ASN A 392 55.48 10.95 -52.02
C ASN A 392 56.92 10.47 -52.37
N ALA A 393 57.11 9.13 -52.39
CA ALA A 393 57.40 8.35 -53.62
C ALA A 393 57.37 6.82 -53.37
N ASP A 394 57.18 6.02 -54.44
CA ASP A 394 57.13 4.55 -54.41
C ASP A 394 58.47 3.86 -54.05
N GLN A 395 58.36 2.74 -53.33
CA GLN A 395 59.14 1.55 -53.68
C GLN A 395 58.44 0.25 -53.26
N ARG A 396 58.30 -0.70 -54.20
CA ARG A 396 57.71 -2.02 -53.95
C ARG A 396 58.81 -3.04 -53.61
N SER A 397 58.69 -3.75 -52.49
CA SER A 397 59.29 -5.09 -52.36
C SER A 397 58.68 -5.93 -51.24
N ASN A 398 58.10 -7.06 -51.65
CA ASN A 398 58.05 -8.35 -50.96
C ASN A 398 57.20 -8.53 -49.70
N GLU A 399 56.74 -9.77 -49.55
CA GLU A 399 55.76 -10.25 -48.58
C GLU A 399 56.41 -10.72 -47.25
N THR A 400 55.54 -11.12 -46.31
CA THR A 400 55.82 -12.08 -45.21
C THR A 400 56.95 -11.78 -44.21
N THR A 401 56.72 -10.81 -43.32
CA THR A 401 57.05 -11.00 -41.89
C THR A 401 55.78 -11.07 -41.05
N ASN A 402 55.59 -12.21 -40.38
CA ASN A 402 54.39 -12.51 -39.60
C ASN A 402 54.39 -11.81 -38.22
N SER A 403 53.20 -11.62 -37.66
CA SER A 403 52.92 -11.50 -36.21
C SER A 403 53.86 -10.61 -35.36
N ASN A 404 53.65 -9.30 -35.42
CA ASN A 404 54.03 -8.37 -34.31
C ASN A 404 53.08 -7.16 -34.20
N SER A 405 51.85 -7.27 -34.72
CA SER A 405 50.78 -6.27 -34.64
C SER A 405 49.65 -6.69 -33.69
N ILE A 406 49.99 -7.46 -32.65
CA ILE A 406 49.07 -7.90 -31.59
C ILE A 406 49.31 -7.00 -30.38
N GLU A 407 48.22 -6.55 -29.73
CA GLU A 407 48.22 -5.64 -28.56
C GLU A 407 48.76 -4.21 -28.73
N MET A 408 48.72 -3.65 -29.94
CA MET A 408 48.73 -2.17 -30.08
C MET A 408 47.30 -1.62 -29.88
N VAL A 409 46.89 -1.49 -28.62
CA VAL A 409 45.62 -0.85 -28.22
C VAL A 409 45.58 0.58 -28.77
N SER A 410 44.52 0.93 -29.52
CA SER A 410 44.35 2.27 -30.08
C SER A 410 44.51 3.34 -29.00
N GLY A 411 45.34 4.36 -29.25
CA GLY A 411 45.66 5.40 -28.26
C GLY A 411 44.41 6.14 -27.72
N PHE A 412 43.34 6.22 -28.52
CA PHE A 412 42.04 6.71 -28.05
C PHE A 412 41.43 5.82 -26.96
N LEU A 413 41.45 4.50 -27.15
CA LEU A 413 40.96 3.52 -26.16
C LEU A 413 41.86 3.50 -24.91
N TYR A 414 43.19 3.65 -25.07
CA TYR A 414 44.09 3.83 -23.93
C TYR A 414 43.75 5.09 -23.12
N ASN A 415 43.61 6.25 -23.78
CA ASN A 415 43.26 7.51 -23.11
C ASN A 415 41.88 7.45 -22.43
N MET A 416 40.89 6.77 -23.05
CA MET A 416 39.57 6.55 -22.48
C MET A 416 39.64 5.66 -21.23
N LEU A 417 40.32 4.53 -21.30
CA LEU A 417 40.51 3.61 -20.17
C LEU A 417 41.33 4.25 -19.05
N GLN A 418 42.37 5.01 -19.37
CA GLN A 418 43.18 5.76 -18.40
C GLN A 418 42.33 6.80 -17.66
N LYS A 419 41.45 7.52 -18.37
CA LYS A 419 40.50 8.46 -17.78
C LYS A 419 39.51 7.75 -16.86
N GLU A 420 38.94 6.63 -17.28
CA GLU A 420 38.04 5.82 -16.45
C GLU A 420 38.74 5.28 -15.20
N VAL A 421 39.97 4.76 -15.31
CA VAL A 421 40.77 4.30 -14.17
C VAL A 421 41.08 5.43 -13.19
N VAL A 422 41.38 6.65 -13.67
CA VAL A 422 41.56 7.83 -12.80
C VAL A 422 40.24 8.24 -12.12
N SER A 423 39.13 8.26 -12.85
CA SER A 423 37.80 8.53 -12.29
C SER A 423 37.37 7.49 -11.25
N LEU A 424 37.63 6.20 -11.49
CA LEU A 424 37.33 5.10 -10.57
C LEU A 424 38.20 5.17 -9.31
N ARG A 425 39.50 5.48 -9.45
CA ARG A 425 40.40 5.70 -8.29
C ARG A 425 39.92 6.87 -7.42
N LYS A 426 39.51 7.99 -8.04
CA LYS A 426 38.94 9.13 -7.31
C LYS A 426 37.64 8.75 -6.59
N ALA A 427 36.72 8.09 -7.29
CA ALA A 427 35.44 7.66 -6.73
C ALA A 427 35.58 6.55 -5.66
N CYS A 428 36.67 5.78 -5.68
CA CYS A 428 37.04 4.88 -4.59
C CYS A 428 37.46 5.70 -3.36
N HIS A 429 38.48 6.55 -3.50
CA HIS A 429 38.99 7.37 -2.39
C HIS A 429 37.91 8.26 -1.74
N GLU A 430 36.99 8.81 -2.54
CA GLU A 430 35.83 9.58 -2.07
C GLU A 430 34.83 8.71 -1.26
N LYS A 431 34.64 7.44 -1.65
CA LYS A 431 33.87 6.47 -0.86
C LYS A 431 34.61 6.03 0.40
N ASP A 432 35.93 5.81 0.33
CA ASP A 432 36.74 5.38 1.46
C ASP A 432 36.76 6.46 2.56
N GLN A 433 36.90 7.74 2.16
CA GLN A 433 36.73 8.88 3.07
C GLN A 433 35.30 8.95 3.61
N SER A 434 34.27 8.84 2.75
CA SER A 434 32.87 8.88 3.19
C SER A 434 32.47 7.68 4.06
N LEU A 435 33.20 6.56 4.03
CA LEU A 435 33.04 5.45 4.97
C LEU A 435 33.65 5.83 6.32
N LYS A 436 34.90 6.32 6.33
CA LYS A 436 35.55 6.81 7.55
C LYS A 436 34.71 7.89 8.27
N ASP A 437 34.18 8.86 7.55
CA ASP A 437 33.31 9.91 8.13
C ASP A 437 32.05 9.32 8.80
N LYS A 438 31.56 8.18 8.31
CA LYS A 438 30.43 7.44 8.92
C LYS A 438 30.87 6.61 10.12
N ASP A 439 32.05 5.99 10.07
CA ASP A 439 32.59 5.23 11.21
C ASP A 439 32.89 6.16 12.40
N ASP A 440 33.49 7.33 12.15
CA ASP A 440 33.69 8.39 13.14
C ASP A 440 32.33 8.87 13.72
N ALA A 441 31.30 9.01 12.87
CA ALA A 441 29.95 9.35 13.33
C ALA A 441 29.27 8.23 14.14
N ILE A 442 29.49 6.96 13.79
CA ILE A 442 29.01 5.79 14.54
C ILE A 442 29.68 5.72 15.91
N GLU A 443 30.99 5.95 16.00
CA GLU A 443 31.72 5.99 17.27
C GLU A 443 31.21 7.11 18.18
N MET A 444 30.94 8.30 17.60
CA MET A 444 30.35 9.43 18.33
C MET A 444 28.89 9.19 18.74
N LEU A 445 28.11 8.40 17.99
CA LEU A 445 26.78 7.96 18.40
C LEU A 445 26.84 6.90 19.50
N ALA A 446 27.76 5.94 19.44
CA ALA A 446 27.98 4.96 20.50
C ALA A 446 28.36 5.64 21.83
N LYS A 447 29.30 6.60 21.81
CA LYS A 447 29.67 7.43 22.97
C LYS A 447 28.46 8.19 23.56
N LYS A 448 27.54 8.67 22.72
CA LYS A 448 26.30 9.31 23.16
C LYS A 448 25.31 8.32 23.77
N VAL A 449 25.15 7.13 23.18
CA VAL A 449 24.32 6.05 23.73
C VAL A 449 24.85 5.61 25.10
N ASP A 450 26.15 5.35 25.25
CA ASP A 450 26.77 5.01 26.54
C ASP A 450 26.52 6.07 27.61
N THR A 451 26.62 7.35 27.23
CA THR A 451 26.39 8.49 28.14
C THR A 451 24.93 8.56 28.56
N LEU A 452 24.00 8.36 27.62
CA LEU A 452 22.56 8.37 27.87
C LEU A 452 22.13 7.14 28.71
N THR A 453 22.68 5.96 28.44
CA THR A 453 22.46 4.74 29.24
C THR A 453 22.94 4.93 30.68
N LYS A 454 24.12 5.55 30.89
CA LYS A 454 24.62 5.89 32.24
C LYS A 454 23.70 6.90 32.94
N ALA A 455 23.20 7.92 32.23
CA ALA A 455 22.24 8.88 32.77
C ALA A 455 20.91 8.23 33.18
N MET A 456 20.33 7.38 32.30
CA MET A 456 19.13 6.60 32.60
C MET A 456 19.33 5.65 33.78
N GLU A 457 20.50 5.02 33.92
CA GLU A 457 20.77 4.13 35.05
C GLU A 457 20.86 4.91 36.38
N VAL A 458 21.45 6.12 36.36
CA VAL A 458 21.48 7.04 37.51
C VAL A 458 20.08 7.53 37.85
N GLU A 459 19.26 7.89 36.86
CA GLU A 459 17.86 8.29 37.06
C GLU A 459 17.01 7.14 37.62
N ALA A 460 17.11 5.93 37.07
CA ALA A 460 16.43 4.75 37.60
C ALA A 460 16.88 4.43 39.04
N LYS A 461 18.17 4.57 39.36
CA LYS A 461 18.70 4.45 40.73
C LYS A 461 18.22 5.58 41.64
N LYS A 462 17.95 6.79 41.13
CA LYS A 462 17.35 7.91 41.89
C LYS A 462 15.87 7.62 42.18
N MET A 463 15.08 7.31 41.16
CA MET A 463 13.65 7.00 41.28
C MET A 463 13.40 5.82 42.24
N ARG A 464 14.21 4.75 42.19
CA ARG A 464 14.11 3.64 43.15
C ARG A 464 14.33 4.07 44.61
N ARG A 465 15.24 5.01 44.87
CA ARG A 465 15.46 5.56 46.23
C ARG A 465 14.32 6.48 46.66
N GLU A 466 13.76 7.25 45.74
CA GLU A 466 12.62 8.14 46.02
C GLU A 466 11.35 7.32 46.32
N VAL A 467 11.08 6.25 45.58
CA VAL A 467 10.01 5.29 45.89
C VAL A 467 10.23 4.64 47.27
N ALA A 468 11.43 4.10 47.55
CA ALA A 468 11.72 3.49 48.85
C ALA A 468 11.65 4.48 50.03
N ALA A 469 11.95 5.77 49.80
CA ALA A 469 11.77 6.83 50.79
C ALA A 469 10.28 7.11 51.04
N MET A 470 9.47 7.24 49.98
CA MET A 470 8.00 7.40 50.10
C MET A 470 7.34 6.19 50.75
N GLU A 471 7.77 4.97 50.43
CA GLU A 471 7.28 3.74 51.07
C GLU A 471 7.59 3.73 52.58
N LYS A 472 8.80 4.16 52.97
CA LYS A 472 9.19 4.29 54.38
C LYS A 472 8.37 5.37 55.10
N GLU A 473 8.08 6.49 54.43
CA GLU A 473 7.25 7.58 54.98
C GLU A 473 5.78 7.16 55.13
N VAL A 474 5.21 6.47 54.12
CA VAL A 474 3.87 5.87 54.19
C VAL A 474 3.79 4.78 55.25
N ALA A 475 4.85 3.98 55.45
CA ALA A 475 4.93 3.02 56.55
C ALA A 475 4.97 3.70 57.92
N ALA A 476 5.74 4.79 58.06
CA ALA A 476 5.78 5.59 59.28
C ALA A 476 4.41 6.20 59.60
N MET A 477 3.74 6.81 58.61
CA MET A 477 2.36 7.33 58.77
C MET A 477 1.35 6.27 59.20
N ARG A 478 1.50 5.01 58.76
CA ARG A 478 0.63 3.91 59.20
C ARG A 478 0.89 3.56 60.67
N VAL A 479 2.15 3.42 61.07
CA VAL A 479 2.54 3.15 62.46
C VAL A 479 2.11 4.28 63.41
N ASP A 480 2.25 5.54 62.98
CA ASP A 480 1.84 6.72 63.75
C ASP A 480 0.32 6.78 63.90
N LYS A 481 -0.43 6.50 62.82
CA LYS A 481 -1.90 6.41 62.84
C LYS A 481 -2.41 5.23 63.69
N ASP A 482 -1.72 4.09 63.68
CA ASP A 482 -2.05 2.95 64.55
C ASP A 482 -1.76 3.28 66.02
N GLN A 483 -0.72 4.07 66.32
CA GLN A 483 -0.49 4.62 67.67
C GLN A 483 -1.58 5.62 68.07
N GLU A 484 -2.00 6.51 67.17
CA GLU A 484 -3.12 7.45 67.40
C GLU A 484 -4.42 6.69 67.71
N ILE A 485 -4.73 5.63 66.95
CA ILE A 485 -5.90 4.76 67.18
C ILE A 485 -5.78 4.03 68.53
N LYS A 486 -4.58 3.62 68.94
CA LYS A 486 -4.33 3.00 70.26
C LYS A 486 -4.53 3.99 71.41
N ALA A 487 -4.03 5.22 71.26
CA ALA A 487 -4.24 6.30 72.22
C ALA A 487 -5.74 6.67 72.34
N ARG A 488 -6.45 6.79 71.22
CA ARG A 488 -7.90 7.02 71.16
C ARG A 488 -8.74 5.88 71.77
N ARG A 489 -8.18 4.68 72.02
CA ARG A 489 -8.86 3.60 72.77
C ARG A 489 -8.70 3.70 74.29
N LEU A 490 -7.78 4.52 74.80
CA LEU A 490 -7.70 4.87 76.22
C LEU A 490 -8.27 6.27 76.52
N GLY A 491 -8.45 7.11 75.49
CA GLY A 491 -8.94 8.49 75.60
C GLY A 491 -10.43 8.68 75.32
N ASN A 492 -11.13 9.21 76.31
CA ASN A 492 -12.44 9.88 76.28
C ASN A 492 -13.72 9.07 76.02
N SER A 493 -14.58 9.10 77.05
CA SER A 493 -16.03 9.06 76.93
C SER A 493 -16.59 10.45 76.55
N LYS A 494 -17.85 10.47 76.05
CA LYS A 494 -18.69 11.66 75.72
C LYS A 494 -18.20 12.57 74.56
N GLY A 495 -19.10 12.90 73.64
CA GLY A 495 -18.90 13.98 72.65
C GLY A 495 -19.88 13.96 71.48
N SER A 496 -20.91 14.81 71.51
CA SER A 496 -21.90 15.01 70.43
C SER A 496 -21.37 15.93 69.31
N GLY A 497 -21.92 15.86 68.08
CA GLY A 497 -21.93 17.06 67.20
C GLY A 497 -21.92 16.92 65.66
N SER A 498 -23.11 16.78 65.05
CA SER A 498 -23.59 17.52 63.85
C SER A 498 -23.04 17.33 62.40
N SER A 499 -24.01 17.38 61.46
CA SER A 499 -24.00 17.83 60.04
C SER A 499 -23.32 17.07 58.87
N GLN A 500 -24.17 16.63 57.92
CA GLN A 500 -24.22 17.00 56.47
C GLN A 500 -22.88 17.07 55.68
N LEU A 501 -22.72 16.44 54.49
CA LEU A 501 -23.65 16.23 53.36
C LEU A 501 -23.22 15.05 52.43
N LEU A 502 -23.93 14.82 51.31
CA LEU A 502 -23.76 13.66 50.40
C LEU A 502 -22.72 13.85 49.26
N PRO A 503 -22.17 12.76 48.67
CA PRO A 503 -21.00 12.82 47.78
C PRO A 503 -21.29 12.93 46.27
N GLY A 504 -20.46 13.68 45.54
CA GLY A 504 -20.46 13.75 44.07
C GLY A 504 -19.47 12.79 43.42
N ARG A 505 -19.94 11.86 42.57
CA ARG A 505 -19.10 10.92 41.79
C ARG A 505 -18.73 11.50 40.41
N VAL A 506 -17.56 12.12 40.25
CA VAL A 506 -16.85 12.22 38.95
C VAL A 506 -15.34 12.32 39.17
N THR A 507 -14.56 11.26 38.82
CA THR A 507 -13.11 11.34 38.47
C THR A 507 -12.48 9.99 38.06
N GLU A 508 -13.09 8.85 38.41
CA GLU A 508 -12.42 7.52 38.40
C GLU A 508 -12.03 6.96 37.01
N LEU A 509 -12.32 7.66 35.91
CA LEU A 509 -11.92 7.25 34.55
C LEU A 509 -10.54 7.77 34.11
N HIS A 510 -9.95 8.78 34.77
CA HIS A 510 -8.70 9.39 34.28
C HIS A 510 -7.41 8.74 34.82
N LEU A 511 -7.50 7.81 35.79
CA LEU A 511 -6.34 7.13 36.37
C LEU A 511 -5.94 5.83 35.66
N GLN A 512 -6.90 5.05 35.14
CA GLN A 512 -6.57 3.77 34.47
C GLN A 512 -5.79 3.95 33.16
N GLN A 513 -5.91 5.10 32.47
CA GLN A 513 -5.26 5.29 31.18
C GLN A 513 -3.76 5.62 31.28
N LYS A 514 -3.28 6.15 32.42
CA LYS A 514 -1.84 6.42 32.64
C LYS A 514 -1.03 5.19 33.03
N LEU A 515 -1.65 4.15 33.58
CA LEU A 515 -0.97 2.96 34.12
C LEU A 515 -0.62 1.89 33.06
N ARG A 516 -0.99 2.06 31.79
CA ARG A 516 -0.79 1.05 30.73
C ARG A 516 0.38 1.34 29.76
N ILE A 517 1.06 2.49 29.89
CA ILE A 517 2.06 2.96 28.92
C ILE A 517 3.51 2.71 29.38
N VAL A 518 3.75 2.38 30.65
CA VAL A 518 5.10 2.30 31.25
C VAL A 518 5.49 0.86 31.62
N LEU A 519 5.44 -0.08 30.66
CA LEU A 519 6.12 -1.38 30.73
C LEU A 519 6.47 -1.91 29.32
N PRO A 520 7.73 -1.82 28.87
CA PRO A 520 8.24 -2.74 27.86
C PRO A 520 8.52 -4.09 28.53
N LEU A 521 7.86 -5.16 28.06
CA LEU A 521 8.12 -6.52 28.53
C LEU A 521 9.47 -7.04 27.99
N SER A 522 10.53 -6.85 28.77
CA SER A 522 11.83 -7.48 28.54
C SER A 522 11.84 -8.88 29.17
N ASN A 523 11.55 -9.90 28.38
CA ASN A 523 11.74 -11.30 28.79
C ASN A 523 13.25 -11.60 28.89
N PHE A 524 13.81 -11.48 30.09
CA PHE A 524 15.10 -12.07 30.43
C PHE A 524 14.86 -13.52 30.86
N ASP A 525 15.27 -14.46 30.02
CA ASP A 525 15.16 -15.90 30.28
C ASP A 525 16.42 -16.36 31.04
N THR A 526 16.32 -16.43 32.37
CA THR A 526 17.43 -16.84 33.25
C THR A 526 17.47 -18.36 33.38
N GLY A 527 18.17 -19.00 32.46
CA GLY A 527 18.36 -20.46 32.45
C GLY A 527 19.28 -20.96 33.56
N GLU A 528 18.77 -21.12 34.78
CA GLU A 528 19.38 -22.00 35.78
C GLU A 528 18.91 -23.45 35.56
N SER A 529 19.86 -24.37 35.35
CA SER A 529 19.59 -25.81 35.27
C SER A 529 19.81 -26.45 36.65
N PRO A 530 18.82 -27.14 37.24
CA PRO A 530 19.05 -27.98 38.41
C PRO A 530 19.97 -29.17 38.05
N GLN A 531 20.77 -29.62 39.02
CA GLN A 531 21.51 -30.87 38.91
C GLN A 531 20.63 -32.03 39.40
N ASP A 532 20.64 -33.15 38.66
CA ASP A 532 20.74 -34.53 39.15
C ASP A 532 21.10 -35.46 37.96
#